data_AF-A0A120A426-F1
#
_entry.id   AF-A0A120A426-F1
#
_cell.length_a   1.000
_cell.length_b   1.000
_cell.length_c   1.000
_cell.angle_alpha   90.00
_cell.angle_beta   90.00
_cell.angle_gamma   90.00
#
_symmetry.space_group_name_H-M   'P 1'
#
loop_
_entity.id
_entity.type
_entity.pdbx_description
1 polymer ?
#
loop_
_entity_poly.entity_id
_entity_poly.type
_entity_poly.pdbx_seq_one_letter_code
_entity_poly.pdbx_strand_id
1 'polypeptide(L)'
;MEKAKVYFSDLRTSPTSNLLDKMERLLKRAGIGQLPLKDSFTAIKIHFGEPGNLAYIRPNYAARMANLLRSFGAKPFLTDCNTLYSGRRSNAVDHLQSAMENGFNPISAQCQVIIADGLKGTDYREIPIDGEYCPAPKIGTAIADADIIISMNHFKGHEQAGFGGALKNLGMGCASVGGKLELHASSQPKIATENCIGCNICVKHCAHDAIHLNAERKAEIDYTKCVGCGQCVALCQHDAAVVSDWDTSERLNYKIAEYSVAVLKDKPHFHISFIMNVSPECDCWTIMMPPSFPTSACWHRQTP
;
A
#
# COMPACT_ATOMS: atom_id res chain seq x y z
N MET A 1 6.36 -26.29 -4.80
CA MET A 1 5.63 -25.18 -5.42
C MET A 1 5.76 -25.30 -6.93
N GLU A 2 4.65 -25.37 -7.66
CA GLU A 2 4.72 -25.23 -9.13
C GLU A 2 5.18 -23.80 -9.49
N LYS A 3 5.90 -23.65 -10.61
CA LYS A 3 6.33 -22.33 -11.07
C LYS A 3 5.12 -21.50 -11.51
N ALA A 4 5.06 -20.25 -11.05
CA ALA A 4 4.02 -19.31 -11.47
C ALA A 4 4.00 -19.11 -12.99
N LYS A 5 2.81 -19.15 -13.60
CA LYS A 5 2.64 -18.88 -15.03
C LYS A 5 2.61 -17.37 -15.27
N VAL A 6 3.55 -16.87 -16.05
CA VAL A 6 3.72 -15.45 -16.35
C VAL A 6 3.28 -15.15 -17.78
N TYR A 7 2.50 -14.09 -17.94
CA TYR A 7 2.03 -13.60 -19.23
C TYR A 7 2.53 -12.17 -19.42
N PHE A 8 2.99 -11.81 -20.61
CA PHE A 8 3.54 -10.48 -20.87
C PHE A 8 3.09 -9.93 -22.22
N SER A 9 3.13 -8.60 -22.34
CA SER A 9 2.92 -7.89 -23.60
C SER A 9 3.73 -6.60 -23.60
N ASP A 10 4.28 -6.22 -24.74
CA ASP A 10 4.91 -4.91 -24.90
C ASP A 10 3.87 -3.77 -24.89
N LEU A 11 4.34 -2.52 -24.99
CA LEU A 11 3.47 -1.34 -25.06
C LEU A 11 3.22 -0.84 -26.49
N ARG A 12 3.56 -1.61 -27.53
CA ARG A 12 3.31 -1.21 -28.92
C ARG A 12 1.83 -1.36 -29.24
N THR A 13 1.23 -0.37 -29.89
CA THR A 13 -0.18 -0.40 -30.30
C THR A 13 -0.32 -0.57 -31.81
N SER A 14 -1.52 -0.95 -32.24
CA SER A 14 -1.93 -0.94 -33.65
C SER A 14 -3.21 -0.10 -33.79
N PRO A 15 -3.60 0.30 -35.02
CA PRO A 15 -4.87 0.99 -35.26
C PRO A 15 -6.10 0.24 -34.75
N THR A 16 -6.01 -1.08 -34.60
CA THR A 16 -7.09 -1.97 -34.14
C THR A 16 -6.94 -2.44 -32.69
N SER A 17 -5.86 -2.06 -32.00
CA SER A 17 -5.63 -2.48 -30.61
C SER A 17 -4.82 -1.44 -29.85
N ASN A 18 -5.49 -0.74 -28.95
CA ASN A 18 -4.83 0.17 -28.00
C ASN A 18 -4.31 -0.60 -26.76
N LEU A 19 -3.67 0.13 -25.84
CA LEU A 19 -3.09 -0.44 -24.61
C LEU A 19 -4.13 -1.05 -23.66
N LEU A 20 -5.34 -0.47 -23.59
CA LEU A 20 -6.41 -0.99 -22.73
C LEU A 20 -6.94 -2.32 -23.26
N ASP A 21 -7.11 -2.45 -24.58
CA ASP A 21 -7.52 -3.70 -25.22
C ASP A 21 -6.46 -4.79 -25.04
N LYS A 22 -5.17 -4.43 -25.16
CA LYS A 22 -4.05 -5.35 -24.91
C LYS A 22 -4.06 -5.84 -23.47
N MET A 23 -4.21 -4.94 -22.50
CA MET A 23 -4.31 -5.31 -21.09
C MET A 23 -5.48 -6.27 -20.87
N GLU A 24 -6.70 -5.91 -21.30
CA GLU A 24 -7.89 -6.74 -21.09
C GLU A 24 -7.75 -8.15 -21.67
N ARG A 25 -7.27 -8.28 -22.92
CA ARG A 25 -7.04 -9.59 -23.55
C ARG A 25 -6.03 -10.42 -22.76
N LEU A 26 -4.97 -9.79 -22.28
CA LEU A 26 -3.93 -10.47 -21.53
C LEU A 26 -4.44 -10.95 -20.17
N LEU A 27 -5.21 -10.12 -19.45
CA LEU A 27 -5.86 -10.48 -18.19
C LEU A 27 -6.79 -11.68 -18.37
N LYS A 28 -7.64 -11.66 -19.42
CA LYS A 28 -8.52 -12.78 -19.78
C LYS A 28 -7.72 -14.05 -20.07
N ARG A 29 -6.64 -13.96 -20.87
CA ARG A 29 -5.77 -15.10 -21.21
C ARG A 29 -5.03 -15.65 -19.98
N ALA A 30 -4.64 -14.79 -19.05
CA ALA A 30 -4.02 -15.16 -17.79
C ALA A 30 -5.03 -15.73 -16.78
N GLY A 31 -6.32 -15.78 -17.11
CA GLY A 31 -7.33 -16.46 -16.32
C GLY A 31 -7.94 -15.62 -15.19
N ILE A 32 -7.97 -14.28 -15.32
CA ILE A 32 -8.62 -13.42 -14.31
C ILE A 32 -10.10 -13.81 -14.08
N GLY A 33 -10.80 -14.24 -15.14
CA GLY A 33 -12.19 -14.69 -15.07
C GLY A 33 -12.39 -16.07 -14.42
N GLN A 34 -11.30 -16.75 -14.02
CA GLN A 34 -11.37 -18.01 -13.26
C GLN A 34 -11.48 -17.76 -11.75
N LEU A 35 -11.33 -16.51 -11.31
CA LEU A 35 -11.54 -16.13 -9.91
C LEU A 35 -13.04 -16.15 -9.55
N PRO A 36 -13.40 -16.39 -8.28
CA PRO A 36 -14.80 -16.42 -7.82
C PRO A 36 -15.38 -15.00 -7.67
N LEU A 37 -15.49 -14.26 -8.78
CA LEU A 37 -15.74 -12.81 -8.79
C LEU A 37 -17.19 -12.40 -8.47
N LYS A 38 -18.17 -13.26 -8.73
CA LYS A 38 -19.59 -12.89 -8.59
C LYS A 38 -19.94 -12.47 -7.17
N ASP A 39 -20.56 -11.30 -7.03
CA ASP A 39 -21.01 -10.66 -5.78
C ASP A 39 -19.91 -10.35 -4.74
N SER A 40 -18.65 -10.60 -5.08
CA SER A 40 -17.48 -10.40 -4.21
C SER A 40 -17.08 -8.92 -4.06
N PHE A 41 -16.65 -8.53 -2.86
CA PHE A 41 -15.93 -7.28 -2.62
C PHE A 41 -14.47 -7.45 -3.05
N THR A 42 -14.13 -6.95 -4.23
CA THR A 42 -12.81 -7.12 -4.83
C THR A 42 -11.96 -5.86 -4.62
N ALA A 43 -10.91 -5.96 -3.80
CA ALA A 43 -9.96 -4.87 -3.61
C ALA A 43 -9.02 -4.77 -4.82
N ILE A 44 -8.96 -3.61 -5.46
CA ILE A 44 -7.92 -3.26 -6.42
C ILE A 44 -6.86 -2.44 -5.69
N LYS A 45 -5.81 -3.11 -5.24
CA LYS A 45 -4.68 -2.45 -4.61
C LYS A 45 -3.87 -1.71 -5.68
N ILE A 46 -3.77 -0.39 -5.52
CA ILE A 46 -3.01 0.48 -6.42
C ILE A 46 -2.42 1.63 -5.61
N HIS A 47 -1.31 2.20 -6.07
CA HIS A 47 -0.72 3.40 -5.49
C HIS A 47 -1.28 4.61 -6.24
N PHE A 48 -1.83 5.60 -5.54
CA PHE A 48 -2.49 6.75 -6.17
C PHE A 48 -1.52 7.84 -6.69
N GLY A 49 -0.22 7.67 -6.45
CA GLY A 49 0.80 8.66 -6.78
C GLY A 49 0.82 9.80 -5.76
N GLU A 50 1.98 10.45 -5.64
CA GLU A 50 2.08 11.72 -4.92
C GLU A 50 1.79 12.87 -5.89
N PRO A 51 0.95 13.87 -5.54
CA PRO A 51 0.73 15.03 -6.39
C PRO A 51 2.04 15.72 -6.81
N GLY A 52 2.19 15.97 -8.11
CA GLY A 52 3.42 16.49 -8.72
C GLY A 52 4.25 15.44 -9.46
N ASN A 53 4.12 14.17 -9.08
CA ASN A 53 4.76 13.06 -9.79
C ASN A 53 3.79 12.49 -10.85
N LEU A 54 4.25 12.23 -12.07
CA LEU A 54 3.43 11.72 -13.19
C LEU A 54 3.80 10.29 -13.63
N ALA A 55 4.69 9.61 -12.90
CA ALA A 55 5.14 8.26 -13.23
C ALA A 55 4.13 7.16 -12.81
N TYR A 56 3.10 7.48 -12.02
CA TYR A 56 2.11 6.53 -11.53
C TYR A 56 1.27 5.89 -12.66
N ILE A 57 0.62 4.76 -12.35
CA ILE A 57 -0.27 4.07 -13.30
C ILE A 57 -1.45 4.98 -13.65
N ARG A 58 -1.64 5.24 -14.95
CA ARG A 58 -2.75 6.10 -15.41
C ARG A 58 -4.11 5.55 -14.94
N PRO A 59 -5.04 6.40 -14.46
CA PRO A 59 -6.34 5.98 -13.94
C PRO A 59 -7.21 5.26 -14.98
N ASN A 60 -6.97 5.46 -16.29
CA ASN A 60 -7.65 4.73 -17.37
C ASN A 60 -7.44 3.21 -17.30
N TYR A 61 -6.27 2.75 -16.82
CA TYR A 61 -6.04 1.31 -16.60
C TYR A 61 -6.88 0.80 -15.44
N ALA A 62 -6.98 1.57 -14.35
CA ALA A 62 -7.83 1.23 -13.21
C ALA A 62 -9.32 1.19 -13.61
N ALA A 63 -9.79 2.13 -14.44
CA ALA A 63 -11.14 2.11 -14.99
C ALA A 63 -11.42 0.85 -15.82
N ARG A 64 -10.49 0.48 -16.70
CA ARG A 64 -10.61 -0.74 -17.51
C ARG A 64 -10.63 -2.00 -16.63
N MET A 65 -9.80 -2.06 -15.59
CA MET A 65 -9.83 -3.15 -14.61
C MET A 65 -11.17 -3.23 -13.87
N ALA A 66 -11.64 -2.12 -13.30
CA ALA A 66 -12.88 -2.08 -12.55
C ALA A 66 -14.09 -2.48 -13.40
N ASN A 67 -14.16 -2.03 -14.66
CA ASN A 67 -15.19 -2.46 -15.60
C ASN A 67 -15.12 -3.95 -15.92
N LEU A 68 -13.91 -4.48 -16.14
CA LEU A 68 -13.72 -5.90 -16.41
C LEU A 68 -14.22 -6.74 -15.22
N LEU A 69 -13.82 -6.40 -13.99
CA LEU A 69 -14.26 -7.10 -12.79
C LEU A 69 -15.78 -7.01 -12.58
N ARG A 70 -16.38 -5.83 -12.79
CA ARG A 70 -17.85 -5.67 -12.76
C ARG A 70 -18.56 -6.54 -13.80
N SER A 71 -17.99 -6.73 -14.99
CA SER A 71 -18.60 -7.61 -16.01
C SER A 71 -18.61 -9.09 -15.61
N PHE A 72 -17.78 -9.49 -14.63
CA PHE A 72 -17.83 -10.79 -13.98
C PHE A 72 -18.72 -10.82 -12.71
N GLY A 73 -19.39 -9.71 -12.38
CA GLY A 73 -20.29 -9.59 -11.24
C GLY A 73 -19.63 -9.16 -9.93
N ALA A 74 -18.36 -8.75 -9.94
CA ALA A 74 -17.69 -8.24 -8.74
C ALA A 74 -18.13 -6.83 -8.36
N LYS A 75 -17.88 -6.45 -7.10
CA LYS A 75 -18.01 -5.10 -6.54
C LYS A 75 -16.61 -4.54 -6.27
N PRO A 76 -15.90 -4.03 -7.30
CA PRO A 76 -14.53 -3.57 -7.12
C PRO A 76 -14.47 -2.20 -6.43
N PHE A 77 -13.40 -1.99 -5.66
CA PHE A 77 -13.01 -0.69 -5.12
C PHE A 77 -11.49 -0.52 -5.22
N LEU A 78 -11.01 0.71 -5.48
CA LEU A 78 -9.59 1.02 -5.40
C LEU A 78 -9.19 1.25 -3.96
N THR A 79 -7.99 0.83 -3.59
CA THR A 79 -7.54 0.99 -2.21
C THR A 79 -6.04 1.15 -2.05
N ASP A 80 -5.68 1.90 -1.00
CA ASP A 80 -4.34 2.09 -0.46
C ASP A 80 -4.45 2.37 1.05
N CYS A 81 -3.35 2.24 1.78
CA CYS A 81 -3.26 2.63 3.19
C CYS A 81 -2.44 3.92 3.32
N ASN A 82 -2.69 4.70 4.37
CA ASN A 82 -1.99 5.94 4.65
C ASN A 82 -0.47 5.74 4.82
N THR A 83 0.30 6.78 4.48
CA THR A 83 1.76 6.77 4.57
C THR A 83 2.24 6.98 6.00
N LEU A 84 3.42 6.42 6.34
CA LEU A 84 4.05 6.62 7.65
C LEU A 84 4.62 8.04 7.82
N TYR A 85 5.09 8.63 6.72
CA TYR A 85 5.68 9.96 6.71
C TYR A 85 4.62 11.05 6.52
N SER A 86 4.95 12.25 7.00
CA SER A 86 4.16 13.45 6.78
C SER A 86 4.11 13.80 5.28
N GLY A 87 2.94 14.24 4.83
CA GLY A 87 2.64 14.44 3.42
C GLY A 87 1.15 14.35 3.16
N ARG A 88 0.73 14.48 1.90
CA ARG A 88 -0.69 14.55 1.53
C ARG A 88 -1.39 13.17 1.53
N ARG A 89 -0.73 12.14 2.03
CA ARG A 89 -1.26 10.77 2.15
C ARG A 89 -1.13 10.18 3.56
N SER A 90 -0.82 11.02 4.55
CA SER A 90 -0.69 10.60 5.95
C SER A 90 -2.03 10.37 6.66
N ASN A 91 -3.14 10.86 6.09
CA ASN A 91 -4.49 10.66 6.58
C ASN A 91 -5.48 10.53 5.42
N ALA A 92 -6.65 9.94 5.68
CA ALA A 92 -7.58 9.56 4.60
C ALA A 92 -8.15 10.76 3.82
N VAL A 93 -8.37 11.91 4.47
CA VAL A 93 -8.99 13.08 3.81
C VAL A 93 -8.05 13.64 2.75
N ASP A 94 -6.80 13.92 3.14
CA ASP A 94 -5.80 14.44 2.22
C ASP A 94 -5.40 13.38 1.18
N HIS A 95 -5.37 12.10 1.59
CA HIS A 95 -5.04 10.99 0.70
C HIS A 95 -6.09 10.85 -0.42
N LEU A 96 -7.38 10.93 -0.08
CA LEU A 96 -8.47 10.94 -1.06
C LEU A 96 -8.38 12.15 -1.98
N GLN A 97 -8.06 13.33 -1.45
CA GLN A 97 -7.86 14.52 -2.28
C GLN A 97 -6.70 14.33 -3.27
N SER A 98 -5.58 13.78 -2.82
CA SER A 98 -4.43 13.44 -3.67
C SER A 98 -4.79 12.42 -4.75
N ALA A 99 -5.57 11.39 -4.39
CA ALA A 99 -6.09 10.41 -5.33
C ALA A 99 -7.00 11.07 -6.37
N MET A 100 -7.89 11.98 -5.96
CA MET A 100 -8.78 12.71 -6.85
C MET A 100 -8.02 13.57 -7.86
N GLU A 101 -7.01 14.31 -7.42
CA GLU A 101 -6.14 15.14 -8.28
C GLU A 101 -5.43 14.32 -9.35
N ASN A 102 -4.96 13.12 -9.00
CA ASN A 102 -4.33 12.17 -9.92
C ASN A 102 -5.34 11.33 -10.74
N GLY A 103 -6.63 11.64 -10.64
CA GLY A 103 -7.70 11.00 -11.42
C GLY A 103 -8.16 9.65 -10.88
N PHE A 104 -7.74 9.24 -9.69
CA PHE A 104 -8.29 8.10 -8.97
C PHE A 104 -9.55 8.53 -8.22
N ASN A 105 -10.62 8.70 -8.98
CA ASN A 105 -11.94 9.07 -8.48
C ASN A 105 -13.05 8.32 -9.24
N PRO A 106 -14.30 8.33 -8.76
CA PRO A 106 -15.39 7.60 -9.39
C PRO A 106 -15.71 8.00 -10.83
N ILE A 107 -15.26 9.17 -11.29
CA ILE A 107 -15.50 9.66 -12.65
C ILE A 107 -14.43 9.11 -13.59
N SER A 108 -13.16 9.40 -13.31
CA SER A 108 -12.03 9.07 -14.19
C SER A 108 -11.60 7.60 -14.08
N ALA A 109 -11.52 7.07 -12.86
CA ALA A 109 -11.15 5.68 -12.61
C ALA A 109 -12.38 4.75 -12.57
N GLN A 110 -13.59 5.28 -12.72
CA GLN A 110 -14.84 4.53 -12.74
C GLN A 110 -14.96 3.54 -11.56
N CYS A 111 -14.46 3.91 -10.39
CA CYS A 111 -14.37 3.03 -9.24
C CYS A 111 -14.32 3.87 -7.95
N GLN A 112 -14.98 3.37 -6.90
CA GLN A 112 -14.92 4.01 -5.59
C GLN A 112 -13.53 3.79 -4.98
N VAL A 113 -13.08 4.73 -4.16
CA VAL A 113 -11.79 4.67 -3.46
C VAL A 113 -12.05 4.52 -1.97
N ILE A 114 -11.37 3.56 -1.34
CA ILE A 114 -11.42 3.32 0.10
C ILE A 114 -10.00 3.33 0.64
N ILE A 115 -9.72 4.24 1.57
CA ILE A 115 -8.46 4.23 2.33
C ILE A 115 -8.58 3.15 3.40
N ALA A 116 -7.77 2.10 3.27
CA ALA A 116 -8.05 0.83 3.93
C ALA A 116 -7.78 0.82 5.43
N ASP A 117 -6.92 1.71 5.91
CA ASP A 117 -6.55 1.83 7.33
C ASP A 117 -7.24 3.01 8.03
N GLY A 118 -8.34 3.50 7.45
CA GLY A 118 -9.23 4.45 8.09
C GLY A 118 -8.70 5.88 8.13
N LEU A 119 -9.37 6.75 8.89
CA LEU A 119 -9.14 8.19 8.87
C LEU A 119 -7.69 8.57 9.22
N LYS A 120 -7.10 7.87 10.20
CA LYS A 120 -5.79 8.18 10.78
C LYS A 120 -4.78 7.04 10.64
N GLY A 121 -5.08 6.03 9.85
CA GLY A 121 -4.19 4.86 9.70
C GLY A 121 -4.23 3.87 10.87
N THR A 122 -5.24 3.96 11.72
CA THR A 122 -5.40 3.15 12.94
C THR A 122 -6.28 1.93 12.77
N ASP A 123 -6.97 1.81 11.64
CA ASP A 123 -8.01 0.80 11.46
C ASP A 123 -7.40 -0.43 10.78
N TYR A 124 -6.95 -1.40 11.58
CA TYR A 124 -6.31 -2.61 11.07
C TYR A 124 -6.84 -3.90 11.68
N ARG A 125 -6.57 -5.00 10.98
CA ARG A 125 -6.65 -6.36 11.51
C ARG A 125 -5.23 -6.90 11.62
N GLU A 126 -4.94 -7.55 12.74
CA GLU A 126 -3.75 -8.37 12.87
C GLU A 126 -4.04 -9.74 12.24
N ILE A 127 -3.23 -10.13 11.26
CA ILE A 127 -3.41 -11.39 10.53
C ILE A 127 -2.30 -12.35 10.94
N PRO A 128 -2.54 -13.33 11.82
CA PRO A 128 -1.49 -14.23 12.28
C PRO A 128 -0.94 -15.07 11.12
N ILE A 129 0.38 -15.15 11.02
CA ILE A 129 1.11 -15.98 10.05
C ILE A 129 2.26 -16.70 10.75
N ASP A 130 2.77 -17.75 10.12
CA ASP A 130 4.01 -18.41 10.53
C ASP A 130 5.21 -17.64 9.95
N GLY A 131 5.37 -16.39 10.41
CA GLY A 131 6.44 -15.47 10.01
C GLY A 131 7.53 -15.38 11.07
N GLU A 132 8.78 -15.22 10.63
CA GLU A 132 9.94 -15.05 11.50
C GLU A 132 10.02 -13.64 12.09
N TYR A 133 9.67 -12.61 11.31
CA TYR A 133 9.86 -11.21 11.70
C TYR A 133 8.58 -10.52 12.16
N CYS A 134 7.46 -10.85 11.52
CA CYS A 134 6.16 -10.24 11.73
C CYS A 134 5.12 -11.34 11.95
N PRO A 135 4.92 -11.81 13.20
CA PRO A 135 4.02 -12.93 13.48
C PRO A 135 2.54 -12.59 13.27
N ALA A 136 2.19 -11.30 13.34
CA ALA A 136 0.82 -10.83 13.08
C ALA A 136 0.82 -9.46 12.37
N PRO A 137 1.04 -9.43 11.04
CA PRO A 137 1.02 -8.20 10.25
C PRO A 137 -0.27 -7.40 10.41
N LYS A 138 -0.14 -6.08 10.50
CA LYS A 138 -1.25 -5.13 10.70
C LYS A 138 -1.77 -4.65 9.35
N ILE A 139 -2.77 -5.33 8.81
CA ILE A 139 -3.33 -5.06 7.49
C ILE A 139 -4.53 -4.11 7.61
N GLY A 140 -4.61 -3.09 6.75
CA GLY A 140 -5.73 -2.15 6.73
C GLY A 140 -7.07 -2.89 6.62
N THR A 141 -8.03 -2.51 7.46
CA THR A 141 -9.29 -3.24 7.66
C THR A 141 -10.03 -3.50 6.35
N ALA A 142 -10.15 -2.51 5.45
CA ALA A 142 -10.89 -2.72 4.18
C ALA A 142 -10.23 -3.77 3.27
N ILE A 143 -8.90 -3.91 3.33
CA ILE A 143 -8.16 -4.94 2.59
C ILE A 143 -8.28 -6.29 3.30
N ALA A 144 -8.20 -6.30 4.63
CA ALA A 144 -8.38 -7.50 5.45
C ALA A 144 -9.78 -8.10 5.31
N ASP A 145 -10.80 -7.28 5.05
CA ASP A 145 -12.19 -7.71 4.90
C ASP A 145 -12.59 -7.98 3.42
N ALA A 146 -11.72 -7.68 2.45
CA ALA A 146 -12.00 -7.94 1.02
C ALA A 146 -11.99 -9.44 0.68
N ASP A 147 -12.89 -9.89 -0.19
CA ASP A 147 -12.99 -11.30 -0.61
C ASP A 147 -11.86 -11.70 -1.56
N ILE A 148 -11.43 -10.77 -2.43
CA ILE A 148 -10.46 -11.01 -3.50
C ILE A 148 -9.49 -9.83 -3.59
N ILE A 149 -8.20 -10.11 -3.80
CA ILE A 149 -7.15 -9.11 -3.95
C ILE A 149 -6.64 -9.05 -5.40
N ILE A 150 -6.77 -7.90 -6.05
CA ILE A 150 -6.17 -7.61 -7.34
C ILE A 150 -5.11 -6.53 -7.14
N SER A 151 -3.84 -6.80 -7.42
CA SER A 151 -2.79 -5.79 -7.28
C SER A 151 -2.38 -5.20 -8.62
N MET A 152 -2.53 -3.89 -8.79
CA MET A 152 -2.02 -3.13 -9.93
C MET A 152 -0.79 -2.34 -9.48
N ASN A 153 0.40 -2.82 -9.81
CA ASN A 153 1.65 -2.28 -9.30
C ASN A 153 2.53 -1.67 -10.40
N HIS A 154 3.12 -0.53 -10.10
CA HIS A 154 4.12 0.11 -10.92
C HIS A 154 5.52 -0.40 -10.52
N PHE A 155 6.32 -0.82 -11.48
CA PHE A 155 7.70 -1.23 -11.24
C PHE A 155 8.63 -0.01 -11.31
N LYS A 156 9.37 0.23 -10.22
CA LYS A 156 10.21 1.43 -10.04
C LYS A 156 11.33 1.20 -9.01
N GLY A 157 12.39 2.00 -9.04
CA GLY A 157 13.47 1.96 -8.04
C GLY A 157 13.03 2.49 -6.67
N HIS A 158 13.62 2.01 -5.58
CA HIS A 158 13.34 2.45 -4.22
C HIS A 158 14.62 2.59 -3.41
N GLU A 159 14.73 3.62 -2.59
CA GLU A 159 15.92 3.91 -1.79
C GLU A 159 16.28 2.78 -0.82
N GLN A 160 15.34 2.31 0.00
CA GLN A 160 15.60 1.24 0.96
C GLN A 160 15.30 -0.18 0.43
N ALA A 161 14.18 -0.38 -0.26
CA ALA A 161 13.78 -1.70 -0.76
C ALA A 161 14.48 -2.13 -2.06
N GLY A 162 15.29 -1.27 -2.68
CA GLY A 162 15.89 -1.48 -4.00
C GLY A 162 14.89 -1.28 -5.14
N PHE A 163 13.78 -2.04 -5.14
CA PHE A 163 12.68 -1.89 -6.09
C PHE A 163 11.32 -1.85 -5.39
N GLY A 164 10.38 -1.17 -6.04
CA GLY A 164 8.96 -1.29 -5.76
C GLY A 164 8.30 -2.05 -6.90
N GLY A 165 7.23 -2.75 -6.56
CA GLY A 165 6.53 -3.66 -7.45
C GLY A 165 5.46 -4.39 -6.65
N ALA A 166 5.17 -5.64 -7.01
CA ALA A 166 4.03 -6.38 -6.45
C ALA A 166 4.13 -6.53 -4.92
N LEU A 167 5.26 -7.04 -4.41
CA LEU A 167 5.45 -7.26 -2.96
C LEU A 167 5.38 -5.95 -2.16
N LYS A 168 6.00 -4.87 -2.64
CA LYS A 168 5.90 -3.57 -1.95
C LYS A 168 4.47 -3.01 -1.99
N ASN A 169 3.80 -3.14 -3.13
CA ASN A 169 2.43 -2.67 -3.30
C ASN A 169 1.44 -3.44 -2.42
N LEU A 170 1.65 -4.75 -2.26
CA LEU A 170 0.89 -5.61 -1.37
C LEU A 170 1.35 -5.42 0.08
N GLY A 171 2.51 -5.94 0.47
CA GLY A 171 2.95 -5.95 1.85
C GLY A 171 2.96 -4.57 2.50
N MET A 172 3.75 -3.63 1.96
CA MET A 172 3.83 -2.27 2.53
C MET A 172 2.58 -1.43 2.21
N GLY A 173 2.06 -1.51 0.99
CA GLY A 173 0.89 -0.71 0.59
C GLY A 173 -0.39 -1.09 1.33
N CYS A 174 -0.54 -2.33 1.78
CA CYS A 174 -1.71 -2.78 2.55
C CYS A 174 -1.50 -2.70 4.07
N ALA A 175 -0.26 -2.52 4.54
CA ALA A 175 0.02 -2.32 5.96
C ALA A 175 -0.65 -1.02 6.44
N SER A 176 -1.22 -1.02 7.65
CA SER A 176 -1.63 0.23 8.31
C SER A 176 -0.43 1.11 8.64
N VAL A 177 -0.63 2.33 9.14
CA VAL A 177 0.50 3.18 9.56
C VAL A 177 1.33 2.48 10.66
N GLY A 178 0.69 1.81 11.62
CA GLY A 178 1.39 0.99 12.62
C GLY A 178 2.15 -0.20 11.99
N GLY A 179 1.57 -0.85 10.98
CA GLY A 179 2.27 -1.92 10.26
C GLY A 179 3.46 -1.41 9.44
N LYS A 180 3.33 -0.25 8.80
CA LYS A 180 4.46 0.40 8.11
C LYS A 180 5.57 0.76 9.09
N LEU A 181 5.24 1.18 10.31
CA LEU A 181 6.26 1.35 11.33
C LEU A 181 6.98 0.05 11.64
N GLU A 182 6.27 -1.05 11.86
CA GLU A 182 6.87 -2.37 12.12
C GLU A 182 7.78 -2.86 10.97
N LEU A 183 7.40 -2.56 9.72
CA LEU A 183 8.22 -2.83 8.54
C LEU A 183 9.55 -2.05 8.59
N HIS A 184 9.51 -0.78 9.02
CA HIS A 184 10.64 0.14 8.96
C HIS A 184 11.49 0.23 10.22
N ALA A 185 10.94 -0.11 11.38
CA ALA A 185 11.59 0.10 12.67
C ALA A 185 12.33 -1.16 13.14
N SER A 186 13.51 -0.94 13.71
CA SER A 186 14.24 -1.95 14.49
C SER A 186 14.09 -1.75 16.00
N SER A 187 13.48 -0.65 16.44
CA SER A 187 13.29 -0.31 17.85
C SER A 187 11.96 0.44 18.12
N GLN A 188 11.65 0.67 19.40
CA GLN A 188 10.42 1.33 19.84
C GLN A 188 10.41 2.83 19.44
N PRO A 189 9.23 3.44 19.16
CA PRO A 189 9.12 4.85 18.76
C PRO A 189 9.76 5.81 19.76
N LYS A 190 10.21 6.97 19.29
CA LYS A 190 10.74 8.08 20.12
C LYS A 190 9.83 9.31 20.03
N ILE A 191 9.86 10.15 21.08
CA ILE A 191 9.27 11.50 21.02
C ILE A 191 10.34 12.56 20.71
N ALA A 192 10.15 13.29 19.61
CA ALA A 192 10.81 14.55 19.30
C ALA A 192 10.11 15.68 20.08
N THR A 193 10.64 16.01 21.26
CA THR A 193 10.06 16.95 22.22
C THR A 193 9.85 18.36 21.67
N GLU A 194 10.70 18.77 20.73
CA GLU A 194 10.65 20.04 20.00
C GLU A 194 9.34 20.22 19.23
N ASN A 195 8.82 19.13 18.66
CA ASN A 195 7.60 19.14 17.86
C ASN A 195 6.34 18.83 18.69
N CYS A 196 6.52 18.27 19.89
CA CYS A 196 5.40 17.87 20.74
C CYS A 196 4.67 19.09 21.32
N ILE A 197 3.41 19.30 20.94
CA ILE A 197 2.59 20.40 21.47
C ILE A 197 1.80 20.05 22.74
N GLY A 198 1.98 18.85 23.31
CA GLY A 198 1.29 18.42 24.53
C GLY A 198 -0.22 18.21 24.38
N CYS A 199 -0.69 17.85 23.17
CA CYS A 199 -2.13 17.66 22.88
C CYS A 199 -2.74 16.39 23.51
N ASN A 200 -1.93 15.54 24.16
CA ASN A 200 -2.34 14.36 24.91
C ASN A 200 -3.00 13.24 24.07
N ILE A 201 -2.96 13.29 22.72
CA ILE A 201 -3.66 12.31 21.89
C ILE A 201 -3.01 10.92 21.94
N CYS A 202 -1.67 10.86 21.97
CA CYS A 202 -0.90 9.61 22.05
C CYS A 202 -1.11 8.89 23.40
N VAL A 203 -1.19 9.65 24.50
CA VAL A 203 -1.51 9.13 25.84
C VAL A 203 -2.90 8.48 25.84
N LYS A 204 -3.93 9.17 25.33
CA LYS A 204 -5.31 8.68 25.31
C LYS A 204 -5.52 7.37 24.52
N HIS A 205 -4.64 7.06 23.58
CA HIS A 205 -4.78 5.91 22.68
C HIS A 205 -3.67 4.87 22.87
N CYS A 206 -2.82 5.01 23.88
CA CYS A 206 -1.84 3.99 24.20
C CYS A 206 -2.53 2.86 24.98
N ALA A 207 -2.78 1.73 24.32
CA ALA A 207 -3.40 0.56 24.96
C ALA A 207 -2.54 -0.09 26.06
N HIS A 208 -1.29 0.33 26.19
CA HIS A 208 -0.32 -0.20 27.16
C HIS A 208 0.02 0.78 28.28
N ASP A 209 -0.65 1.94 28.34
CA ASP A 209 -0.37 3.01 29.31
C ASP A 209 1.12 3.38 29.37
N ALA A 210 1.79 3.29 28.22
CA ALA A 210 3.23 3.51 28.09
C ALA A 210 3.59 4.98 27.83
N ILE A 211 2.62 5.86 27.59
CA ILE A 211 2.88 7.26 27.25
C ILE A 211 2.22 8.16 28.28
N HIS A 212 2.94 9.16 28.77
CA HIS A 212 2.44 10.18 29.69
C HIS A 212 2.96 11.57 29.31
N LEU A 213 2.39 12.63 29.88
CA LEU A 213 2.93 13.99 29.74
C LEU A 213 3.83 14.31 30.94
N ASN A 214 5.02 14.84 30.66
CA ASN A 214 5.97 15.28 31.67
C ASN A 214 5.62 16.67 32.25
N ALA A 215 6.48 17.23 33.10
CA ALA A 215 6.26 18.53 33.74
C ALA A 215 6.11 19.69 32.73
N GLU A 216 6.82 19.61 31.60
CA GLU A 216 6.76 20.57 30.49
C GLU A 216 5.58 20.29 29.52
N ARG A 217 4.69 19.36 29.89
CA ARG A 217 3.57 18.87 29.06
C ARG A 217 4.02 18.25 27.74
N LYS A 218 5.22 17.70 27.67
CA LYS A 218 5.74 16.93 26.53
C LYS A 218 5.47 15.45 26.74
N ALA A 219 5.20 14.73 25.66
CA ALA A 219 4.98 13.29 25.74
C ALA A 219 6.30 12.56 26.04
N GLU A 220 6.26 11.63 26.98
CA GLU A 220 7.36 10.72 27.33
C GLU A 220 6.88 9.27 27.26
N ILE A 221 7.75 8.37 26.80
CA ILE A 221 7.47 6.94 26.63
C ILE A 221 8.18 6.16 27.74
N ASP A 222 7.41 5.40 28.51
CA ASP A 222 7.89 4.33 29.37
C ASP A 222 8.17 3.09 28.51
N TYR A 223 9.44 2.91 28.15
CA TYR A 223 9.88 1.80 27.30
C TYR A 223 9.76 0.42 27.94
N THR A 224 9.53 0.35 29.26
CA THR A 224 9.26 -0.94 29.93
C THR A 224 7.85 -1.47 29.64
N LYS A 225 6.93 -0.57 29.29
CA LYS A 225 5.54 -0.89 28.91
C LYS A 225 5.30 -0.82 27.40
N CYS A 226 6.10 -0.04 26.69
CA CYS A 226 5.95 0.16 25.26
C CYS A 226 6.22 -1.15 24.51
N VAL A 227 5.24 -1.66 23.79
CA VAL A 227 5.43 -2.85 22.92
C VAL A 227 5.85 -2.48 21.48
N GLY A 228 6.08 -1.19 21.20
CA GLY A 228 6.48 -0.73 19.87
C GLY A 228 5.38 -0.72 18.80
N CYS A 229 4.09 -0.75 19.18
CA CYS A 229 2.96 -0.88 18.24
C CYS A 229 2.79 0.29 17.25
N GLY A 230 3.43 1.44 17.50
CA GLY A 230 3.43 2.57 16.58
C GLY A 230 2.17 3.43 16.54
N GLN A 231 1.16 3.13 17.36
CA GLN A 231 -0.10 3.88 17.38
C GLN A 231 0.11 5.39 17.65
N CYS A 232 1.10 5.73 18.49
CA CYS A 232 1.44 7.12 18.76
C CYS A 232 1.98 7.86 17.53
N VAL A 233 2.73 7.17 16.66
CA VAL A 233 3.24 7.72 15.39
C VAL A 233 2.07 7.99 14.45
N ALA A 234 1.16 7.02 14.28
CA ALA A 234 -0.02 7.17 13.43
C ALA A 234 -0.93 8.34 13.84
N LEU A 235 -1.09 8.56 15.14
CA LEU A 235 -1.98 9.60 15.68
C LEU A 235 -1.32 10.99 15.73
N CYS A 236 0.00 11.08 15.68
CA CYS A 236 0.70 12.36 15.83
C CYS A 236 0.67 13.14 14.51
N GLN A 237 -0.08 14.25 14.50
CA GLN A 237 -0.16 15.16 13.35
C GLN A 237 0.85 16.32 13.43
N HIS A 238 1.86 16.18 14.29
CA HIS A 238 2.87 17.20 14.53
C HIS A 238 4.29 16.65 14.40
N ASP A 239 4.49 15.46 13.83
CA ASP A 239 5.82 14.86 13.67
C ASP A 239 6.61 14.76 14.99
N ALA A 240 5.89 14.60 16.11
CA ALA A 240 6.48 14.49 17.43
C ALA A 240 6.72 13.03 17.84
N ALA A 241 5.89 12.08 17.42
CA ALA A 241 6.16 10.66 17.60
C ALA A 241 6.78 10.11 16.31
N VAL A 242 7.99 9.58 16.39
CA VAL A 242 8.81 9.23 15.22
C VAL A 242 9.46 7.85 15.36
N VAL A 243 9.92 7.31 14.24
CA VAL A 243 10.81 6.15 14.21
C VAL A 243 12.16 6.55 14.81
N SER A 244 12.68 5.75 15.73
CA SER A 244 13.97 5.94 16.39
C SER A 244 15.11 5.39 15.53
N ASP A 245 15.09 4.08 15.27
CA ASP A 245 16.07 3.39 14.42
C ASP A 245 15.40 2.69 13.24
N TRP A 246 15.97 2.90 12.06
CA TRP A 246 15.52 2.27 10.81
C TRP A 246 16.12 0.87 10.67
N ASP A 247 15.35 -0.07 10.15
CA ASP A 247 15.78 -1.43 9.88
C ASP A 247 16.66 -1.51 8.61
N THR A 248 17.40 -2.59 8.44
CA THR A 248 18.21 -2.79 7.23
C THR A 248 17.33 -3.03 6.01
N SER A 249 17.85 -2.73 4.81
CA SER A 249 17.17 -3.04 3.55
C SER A 249 16.79 -4.52 3.42
N GLU A 250 17.63 -5.42 3.91
CA GLU A 250 17.38 -6.87 3.88
C GLU A 250 16.20 -7.25 4.77
N ARG A 251 16.23 -6.87 6.05
CA ARG A 251 15.16 -7.15 7.02
C ARG A 251 13.83 -6.50 6.61
N LEU A 252 13.87 -5.28 6.08
CA LEU A 252 12.69 -4.63 5.51
C LEU A 252 12.06 -5.49 4.41
N ASN A 253 12.87 -6.05 3.50
CA ASN A 253 12.35 -6.87 2.41
C ASN A 253 11.75 -8.20 2.91
N TYR A 254 12.35 -8.83 3.93
CA TYR A 254 11.77 -10.02 4.58
C TYR A 254 10.42 -9.71 5.22
N LYS A 255 10.33 -8.63 5.99
CA LYS A 255 9.07 -8.17 6.59
C LYS A 255 8.02 -7.83 5.52
N ILE A 256 8.39 -7.19 4.41
CA ILE A 256 7.47 -6.91 3.29
C ILE A 256 6.94 -8.21 2.68
N ALA A 257 7.78 -9.24 2.55
CA ALA A 257 7.36 -10.55 2.03
C ALA A 257 6.34 -11.21 2.97
N GLU A 258 6.60 -11.20 4.29
CA GLU A 258 5.67 -11.70 5.30
C GLU A 258 4.35 -10.94 5.33
N TYR A 259 4.39 -9.60 5.26
CA TYR A 259 3.19 -8.79 5.09
C TYR A 259 2.43 -9.14 3.81
N SER A 260 3.12 -9.43 2.71
CA SER A 260 2.47 -9.86 1.46
C SER A 260 1.76 -11.20 1.62
N VAL A 261 2.36 -12.14 2.36
CA VAL A 261 1.71 -13.41 2.71
C VAL A 261 0.45 -13.16 3.53
N ALA A 262 0.52 -12.30 4.55
CA ALA A 262 -0.64 -11.96 5.38
C ALA A 262 -1.79 -11.32 4.58
N VAL A 263 -1.48 -10.44 3.61
CA VAL A 263 -2.51 -9.83 2.74
C VAL A 263 -3.24 -10.86 1.89
N LEU A 264 -2.53 -11.88 1.39
CA LEU A 264 -3.07 -12.87 0.47
C LEU A 264 -3.59 -14.14 1.15
N LYS A 265 -3.34 -14.29 2.46
CA LYS A 265 -3.72 -15.45 3.24
C LYS A 265 -5.21 -15.75 3.07
N ASP A 266 -5.50 -16.96 2.59
CA ASP A 266 -6.84 -17.49 2.35
C ASP A 266 -7.69 -16.69 1.35
N LYS A 267 -7.06 -15.86 0.50
CA LYS A 267 -7.75 -15.02 -0.49
C LYS A 267 -7.34 -15.35 -1.93
N PRO A 268 -8.31 -15.57 -2.84
CA PRO A 268 -8.04 -15.58 -4.27
C PRO A 268 -7.43 -14.24 -4.69
N HIS A 269 -6.43 -14.28 -5.58
CA HIS A 269 -5.71 -13.08 -5.98
C HIS A 269 -5.19 -13.11 -7.42
N PHE A 270 -4.88 -11.93 -7.94
CA PHE A 270 -4.32 -11.74 -9.29
C PHE A 270 -3.42 -10.50 -9.35
N HIS A 271 -2.24 -10.61 -9.98
CA HIS A 271 -1.19 -9.58 -9.91
C HIS A 271 -0.74 -9.06 -11.27
N ILE A 272 -0.56 -7.74 -11.34
CA ILE A 272 -0.56 -7.00 -12.58
C ILE A 272 0.52 -5.93 -12.48
N SER A 273 1.66 -6.13 -13.14
CA SER A 273 2.79 -5.19 -13.07
C SER A 273 2.94 -4.36 -14.35
N PHE A 274 3.05 -3.05 -14.17
CA PHE A 274 3.34 -2.10 -15.23
C PHE A 274 4.81 -1.71 -15.12
N ILE A 275 5.60 -1.96 -16.16
CA ILE A 275 7.03 -1.56 -16.22
C ILE A 275 7.14 -0.38 -17.19
N MET A 276 6.45 0.72 -16.90
CA MET A 276 6.56 1.96 -17.66
C MET A 276 7.32 2.99 -16.82
N ASN A 277 7.78 4.09 -17.41
CA ASN A 277 8.28 5.27 -16.67
C ASN A 277 9.16 4.96 -15.44
N VAL A 278 10.07 3.97 -15.56
CA VAL A 278 10.79 3.42 -14.40
C VAL A 278 11.83 4.44 -13.91
N SER A 279 11.50 5.15 -12.84
CA SER A 279 12.41 6.07 -12.15
C SER A 279 13.31 5.34 -11.15
N PRO A 280 14.51 5.87 -10.84
CA PRO A 280 15.33 5.41 -9.72
C PRO A 280 14.64 5.61 -8.36
N GLU A 281 13.86 6.69 -8.20
CA GLU A 281 13.13 6.98 -6.96
C GLU A 281 11.71 6.39 -6.95
N CYS A 282 11.12 6.34 -5.75
CA CYS A 282 9.76 5.89 -5.56
C CYS A 282 8.71 6.92 -6.00
N ASP A 283 7.57 6.45 -6.54
CA ASP A 283 6.39 7.29 -6.85
C ASP A 283 5.76 8.01 -5.63
N CYS A 284 6.27 7.70 -4.44
CA CYS A 284 5.92 8.37 -3.20
C CYS A 284 6.52 9.77 -3.08
N TRP A 285 7.57 10.06 -3.86
CA TRP A 285 8.20 11.36 -3.91
C TRP A 285 7.42 12.28 -4.85
N THR A 286 7.32 13.56 -4.49
CA THR A 286 6.79 14.63 -5.35
C THR A 286 7.72 14.92 -6.53
N ILE A 287 9.00 14.58 -6.41
CA ILE A 287 10.02 14.69 -7.45
C ILE A 287 10.07 13.43 -8.32
N MET A 288 10.33 13.61 -9.61
CA MET A 288 10.48 12.52 -10.57
C MET A 288 11.78 12.71 -11.34
N MET A 289 12.73 11.79 -11.21
CA MET A 289 13.87 11.74 -12.12
C MET A 289 13.48 11.10 -13.45
N PRO A 290 14.23 11.37 -14.54
CA PRO A 290 13.97 10.75 -15.84
C PRO A 290 13.98 9.22 -15.75
N PRO A 291 13.10 8.54 -16.52
CA PRO A 291 13.10 7.08 -16.59
C PRO A 291 14.47 6.52 -16.99
N SER A 292 14.94 5.52 -16.25
CA SER A 292 16.27 4.91 -16.43
C SER A 292 16.23 3.58 -17.19
N PHE A 293 15.04 3.02 -17.45
CA PHE A 293 14.85 1.73 -18.13
C PHE A 293 13.81 1.80 -19.26
N PRO A 294 13.92 0.92 -20.29
CA PRO A 294 12.94 0.82 -21.36
C PRO A 294 11.57 0.34 -20.84
N THR A 295 10.50 0.87 -21.44
CA THR A 295 9.12 0.62 -21.04
C THR A 295 8.59 -0.74 -21.56
N SER A 296 8.06 -1.57 -20.67
CA SER A 296 7.44 -2.89 -20.94
C SER A 296 6.26 -3.15 -19.97
N ALA A 297 5.49 -4.22 -20.15
CA ALA A 297 4.48 -4.61 -19.16
C ALA A 297 4.57 -6.12 -18.86
N CYS A 298 4.61 -6.48 -17.58
CA CYS A 298 4.82 -7.85 -17.11
C CYS A 298 3.72 -8.24 -16.11
N TRP A 299 3.05 -9.37 -16.30
CA TRP A 299 1.85 -9.69 -15.52
C TRP A 299 1.99 -11.09 -14.92
N HIS A 300 1.73 -11.18 -13.62
CA HIS A 300 2.01 -12.38 -12.84
C HIS A 300 0.70 -13.02 -12.37
N ARG A 301 0.46 -14.27 -12.77
CA ARG A 301 -0.51 -15.11 -12.08
C ARG A 301 0.24 -15.93 -11.03
N GLN A 302 0.11 -15.57 -9.77
CA GLN A 302 0.33 -16.56 -8.69
C GLN A 302 -0.97 -17.35 -8.60
N THR A 303 -0.92 -18.61 -9.02
CA THR A 303 -1.91 -19.59 -8.58
C THR A 303 -1.40 -20.19 -7.27
N PRO A 304 -2.30 -20.57 -6.34
CA PRO A 304 -1.92 -21.27 -5.11
C PRO A 304 -1.06 -22.52 -5.41
#